data_AF-A0AAW9DSZ9-F1
#
_entry.id   AF-A0AAW9DSZ9-F1
#
_cell.length_a   1.000
_cell.length_b   1.000
_cell.length_c   1.000
_cell.angle_alpha   90.00
_cell.angle_beta   90.00
_cell.angle_gamma   90.00
#
_symmetry.space_group_name_H-M   'P 1'
#
loop_
_entity.id
_entity.type
_entity.pdbx_description
1 polymer ?
#
loop_
_entity_poly.entity_id
_entity_poly.type
_entity_poly.pdbx_seq_one_letter_code
_entity_poly.pdbx_strand_id
1 'polypeptide(L)'
;MSRALIRVVAAGAVVSMTAISAGSAAVPPQIASCAACHGAAGLGDVGAQYPALAGLSAAYIEQQLYSFKHGTRVNAIMKSMAIPLDAAQRKAIGAYYAGLKVPAKPEPQPLPTGLGADIAMNGDWGNKTTGLPSCDSCHGPYGIGVGAEFPRLAGQPKAYLADQLIAWQKGTRKNDPLHLMSNVASKLSAAQVQAVAGYYASLSANPTHLPKPGDAKGGKK
;
A
#
# COMPACT_ATOMS: atom_id res chain seq x y z
N MET A 1 48.34 -49.18 -56.21
CA MET A 1 48.34 -48.50 -54.90
C MET A 1 48.16 -47.02 -55.13
N SER A 2 47.00 -46.45 -54.78
CA SER A 2 46.83 -44.99 -54.56
C SER A 2 45.52 -44.77 -53.81
N ARG A 3 45.63 -44.17 -52.62
CA ARG A 3 44.62 -44.11 -51.57
C ARG A 3 43.56 -43.04 -51.86
N ALA A 4 42.28 -43.39 -51.68
CA ALA A 4 41.16 -42.45 -51.69
C ALA A 4 41.10 -41.67 -50.36
N LEU A 5 41.03 -40.34 -50.43
CA LEU A 5 40.85 -39.45 -49.28
C LEU A 5 39.35 -39.22 -49.04
N ILE A 6 38.82 -39.76 -47.94
CA ILE A 6 37.46 -39.49 -47.45
C ILE A 6 37.48 -38.15 -46.69
N ARG A 7 36.75 -37.16 -47.19
CA ARG A 7 36.47 -35.91 -46.46
C ARG A 7 35.29 -36.13 -45.52
N VAL A 8 35.54 -36.10 -44.21
CA VAL A 8 34.51 -36.07 -43.18
C VAL A 8 34.07 -34.62 -43.00
N VAL A 9 32.80 -34.31 -43.33
CA VAL A 9 32.16 -33.03 -43.00
C VAL A 9 31.39 -33.23 -41.70
N ALA A 10 31.90 -32.67 -40.60
CA ALA A 10 31.21 -32.66 -39.31
C ALA A 10 30.20 -31.50 -39.28
N ALA A 11 28.90 -31.82 -39.32
CA ALA A 11 27.82 -30.86 -39.13
C ALA A 11 27.64 -30.60 -37.62
N GLY A 12 28.15 -29.47 -37.13
CA GLY A 12 27.93 -29.02 -35.75
C GLY A 12 26.53 -28.40 -35.61
N ALA A 13 25.67 -29.03 -34.82
CA ALA A 13 24.37 -28.47 -34.45
C ALA A 13 24.57 -27.35 -33.40
N VAL A 14 24.30 -26.11 -33.79
CA VAL A 14 24.24 -24.95 -32.89
C VAL A 14 22.89 -24.94 -32.17
N VAL A 15 22.87 -25.39 -30.92
CA VAL A 15 21.72 -25.21 -30.02
C VAL A 15 21.74 -23.77 -29.53
N SER A 16 20.86 -22.93 -30.08
CA SER A 16 20.65 -21.57 -29.59
C SER A 16 19.92 -21.61 -28.26
N MET A 17 20.65 -21.30 -27.18
CA MET A 17 20.12 -21.13 -25.84
C MET A 17 19.45 -19.75 -25.76
N THR A 18 18.15 -19.67 -26.04
CA THR A 18 17.36 -18.49 -25.70
C THR A 18 17.28 -18.37 -24.18
N ALA A 19 18.10 -17.49 -23.61
CA ALA A 19 17.98 -17.09 -22.21
C ALA A 19 16.61 -16.45 -22.01
N ILE A 20 15.75 -17.10 -21.23
CA ILE A 20 14.53 -16.49 -20.70
C ILE A 20 15.00 -15.50 -19.64
N SER A 21 15.24 -14.26 -20.07
CA SER A 21 15.27 -13.12 -19.16
C SER A 21 13.89 -13.05 -18.50
N ALA A 22 13.81 -13.44 -17.23
CA ALA A 22 12.73 -12.98 -16.38
C ALA A 22 12.87 -11.46 -16.31
N GLY A 23 12.17 -10.77 -17.20
CA GLY A 23 12.30 -9.33 -17.38
C GLY A 23 11.95 -8.63 -16.07
N SER A 24 12.96 -8.08 -15.39
CA SER A 24 12.75 -7.00 -14.44
C SER A 24 11.96 -5.93 -15.18
N ALA A 25 10.71 -5.71 -14.78
CA ALA A 25 9.88 -4.68 -15.39
C ALA A 25 10.67 -3.37 -15.41
N ALA A 26 10.78 -2.76 -16.59
CA ALA A 26 11.54 -1.52 -16.76
C ALA A 26 11.02 -0.46 -15.79
N VAL A 27 11.93 0.21 -15.08
CA VAL A 27 11.57 1.27 -14.14
C VAL A 27 10.95 2.43 -14.92
N PRO A 28 9.70 2.84 -14.62
CA PRO A 28 9.10 3.99 -15.29
C PRO A 28 9.94 5.25 -15.08
N PRO A 29 10.13 6.11 -16.10
CA PRO A 29 10.97 7.31 -15.97
C PRO A 29 10.48 8.28 -14.88
N GLN A 30 9.19 8.24 -14.53
CA GLN A 30 8.57 9.06 -13.49
C GLN A 30 9.04 8.72 -12.07
N ILE A 31 9.54 7.50 -11.84
CA ILE A 31 9.90 7.02 -10.50
C ILE A 31 10.95 7.90 -9.83
N ALA A 32 11.89 8.49 -10.58
CA ALA A 32 12.88 9.40 -10.02
C ALA A 32 12.23 10.58 -9.29
N SER A 33 11.17 11.16 -9.85
CA SER A 33 10.44 12.26 -9.21
C SER A 33 9.57 11.77 -8.05
N CYS A 34 8.97 10.57 -8.16
CA CYS A 34 8.17 10.00 -7.08
C CYS A 34 9.02 9.67 -5.84
N ALA A 35 10.23 9.14 -6.06
CA ALA A 35 11.17 8.74 -5.01
C ALA A 35 11.68 9.93 -4.17
N ALA A 36 11.64 11.15 -4.71
CA ALA A 36 12.02 12.37 -3.99
C ALA A 36 11.15 12.63 -2.75
N CYS A 37 9.90 12.15 -2.75
CA CYS A 37 8.97 12.31 -1.61
C CYS A 37 8.60 10.97 -0.96
N HIS A 38 8.43 9.90 -1.76
CA HIS A 38 8.00 8.59 -1.25
C HIS A 38 9.17 7.65 -0.90
N GLY A 39 10.41 8.14 -1.05
CA GLY A 39 11.64 7.38 -0.84
C GLY A 39 11.96 6.43 -2.00
N ALA A 40 13.25 6.13 -2.18
CA ALA A 40 13.73 5.22 -3.23
C ALA A 40 13.15 3.81 -3.09
N ALA A 41 12.94 3.35 -1.85
CA ALA A 41 12.31 2.06 -1.57
C ALA A 41 10.77 2.14 -1.52
N GLY A 42 10.17 3.31 -1.77
CA GLY A 42 8.72 3.50 -1.69
C GLY A 42 8.15 3.33 -0.28
N LEU A 43 8.97 3.37 0.77
CA LEU A 43 8.54 3.18 2.15
C LEU A 43 7.94 4.45 2.77
N GLY A 44 7.81 5.52 1.99
CA GLY A 44 7.42 6.82 2.48
C GLY A 44 8.51 7.42 3.36
N ASP A 45 8.15 8.48 4.07
CA ASP A 45 8.97 9.02 5.14
C ASP A 45 8.15 8.95 6.43
N VAL A 46 8.62 8.19 7.40
CA VAL A 46 7.94 7.98 8.69
C VAL A 46 7.88 9.28 9.52
N GLY A 47 8.77 10.25 9.22
CA GLY A 47 8.78 11.60 9.77
C GLY A 47 8.07 12.66 8.91
N ALA A 48 7.59 12.32 7.71
CA ALA A 48 6.86 13.22 6.83
C ALA A 48 5.47 12.70 6.42
N GLN A 49 4.64 13.58 5.89
CA GLN A 49 3.26 13.28 5.47
C GLN A 49 3.17 12.42 4.20
N TYR A 50 4.30 11.91 3.69
CA TYR A 50 4.38 11.16 2.44
C TYR A 50 4.13 9.67 2.67
N PRO A 51 3.03 9.11 2.11
CA PRO A 51 2.65 7.73 2.37
C PRO A 51 3.65 6.73 1.79
N ALA A 52 3.71 5.57 2.43
CA ALA A 52 4.38 4.39 1.90
C ALA A 52 3.58 3.81 0.73
N LEU A 53 4.23 3.60 -0.40
CA LEU A 53 3.65 3.05 -1.63
C LEU A 53 4.05 1.59 -1.87
N ALA A 54 5.21 1.18 -1.36
CA ALA A 54 5.73 -0.17 -1.54
C ALA A 54 4.73 -1.24 -1.06
N GLY A 55 4.52 -2.23 -1.91
CA GLY A 55 3.63 -3.36 -1.65
C GLY A 55 2.14 -3.02 -1.62
N LEU A 56 1.74 -1.76 -1.90
CA LEU A 56 0.32 -1.48 -2.17
C LEU A 56 -0.09 -2.05 -3.53
N SER A 57 -1.37 -2.39 -3.67
CA SER A 57 -1.92 -2.88 -4.93
C SER A 57 -1.65 -1.92 -6.09
N ALA A 58 -1.22 -2.47 -7.22
CA ALA A 58 -0.98 -1.71 -8.45
C ALA A 58 -2.25 -0.97 -8.90
N ALA A 59 -3.40 -1.65 -8.86
CA ALA A 59 -4.69 -1.07 -9.22
C ALA A 59 -5.11 0.04 -8.25
N TYR A 60 -4.82 -0.13 -6.95
CA TYR A 60 -5.07 0.94 -5.98
C TYR A 60 -4.26 2.19 -6.30
N ILE A 61 -2.94 2.04 -6.53
CA ILE A 61 -2.04 3.17 -6.86
C ILE A 61 -2.48 3.86 -8.16
N GLU A 62 -2.79 3.09 -9.20
CA GLU A 62 -3.31 3.61 -10.47
C GLU A 62 -4.57 4.45 -10.24
N GLN A 63 -5.53 3.92 -9.49
CA GLN A 63 -6.78 4.61 -9.16
C GLN A 63 -6.53 5.89 -8.35
N GLN A 64 -5.57 5.88 -7.43
CA GLN A 64 -5.23 7.09 -6.65
C GLN A 64 -4.62 8.18 -7.54
N LEU A 65 -3.68 7.83 -8.44
CA LEU A 65 -3.11 8.76 -9.40
C LEU A 65 -4.18 9.33 -10.35
N TYR A 66 -5.10 8.49 -10.82
CA TYR A 66 -6.25 8.93 -11.59
C TYR A 66 -7.11 9.93 -10.79
N SER A 67 -7.38 9.62 -9.52
CA SER A 67 -8.21 10.45 -8.66
C SER A 67 -7.59 11.82 -8.37
N PHE A 68 -6.26 11.90 -8.23
CA PHE A 68 -5.53 13.17 -8.11
C PHE A 68 -5.62 14.00 -9.39
N LYS A 69 -5.42 13.36 -10.56
CA LYS A 69 -5.54 14.01 -11.87
C LYS A 69 -6.93 14.62 -12.08
N HIS A 70 -7.98 13.87 -11.74
CA HIS A 70 -9.37 14.27 -11.95
C HIS A 70 -10.02 15.02 -10.78
N GLY A 71 -9.27 15.27 -9.70
CA GLY A 71 -9.74 16.09 -8.58
C GLY A 71 -10.74 15.41 -7.64
N THR A 72 -11.04 14.12 -7.81
CA THR A 72 -11.85 13.34 -6.84
C THR A 72 -11.05 13.01 -5.58
N ARG A 73 -9.72 13.19 -5.61
CA ARG A 73 -8.86 13.26 -4.44
C ARG A 73 -8.01 14.53 -4.54
N VAL A 74 -8.21 15.48 -3.63
CA VAL A 74 -7.56 16.79 -3.69
C VAL A 74 -6.26 16.80 -2.89
N ASN A 75 -5.15 17.11 -3.56
CA ASN A 75 -3.87 17.48 -2.95
C ASN A 75 -3.05 18.23 -4.03
N ALA A 76 -2.61 19.46 -3.76
CA ALA A 76 -1.97 20.30 -4.78
C ALA A 76 -0.68 19.68 -5.34
N ILE A 77 0.16 19.11 -4.46
CA ILE A 77 1.43 18.47 -4.82
C ILE A 77 1.17 17.23 -5.68
N MET A 78 0.32 16.32 -5.22
CA MET A 78 0.05 15.10 -6.00
C MET A 78 -0.74 15.38 -7.29
N LYS A 79 -1.55 16.44 -7.33
CA LYS A 79 -2.23 16.87 -8.55
C LYS A 79 -1.22 17.31 -9.62
N SER A 80 -0.20 18.10 -9.27
CA SER A 80 0.84 18.48 -10.25
C SER A 80 1.63 17.28 -10.76
N MET A 81 1.85 16.27 -9.91
CA MET A 81 2.48 15.02 -10.31
C MET A 81 1.59 14.15 -11.22
N ALA A 82 0.27 14.17 -11.00
CA ALA A 82 -0.67 13.28 -11.69
C ALA A 82 -1.20 13.83 -13.02
N ILE A 83 -1.30 15.15 -13.18
CA ILE A 83 -1.77 15.81 -14.42
C ILE A 83 -1.06 15.29 -15.69
N PRO A 84 0.29 15.27 -15.77
CA PRO A 84 0.98 14.88 -17.00
C PRO A 84 0.88 13.38 -17.30
N LEU A 85 0.40 12.56 -16.36
CA LEU A 85 0.39 11.10 -16.52
C LEU A 85 -0.76 10.63 -17.42
N ASP A 86 -0.43 9.86 -18.46
CA ASP A 86 -1.41 9.07 -19.20
C ASP A 86 -1.80 7.78 -18.44
N ALA A 87 -2.70 6.98 -19.01
CA ALA A 87 -3.16 5.74 -18.38
C ALA A 87 -2.06 4.67 -18.28
N ALA A 88 -1.25 4.50 -19.33
CA ALA A 88 -0.18 3.51 -19.36
C ALA A 88 0.91 3.84 -18.32
N GLN A 89 1.25 5.12 -18.16
CA GLN A 89 2.19 5.60 -17.17
C GLN A 89 1.69 5.37 -15.74
N ARG A 90 0.42 5.69 -15.44
CA ARG A 90 -0.16 5.40 -14.11
C ARG A 90 -0.14 3.90 -13.79
N LYS A 91 -0.50 3.05 -14.76
CA LYS A 91 -0.46 1.59 -14.63
C LYS A 91 0.97 1.09 -14.39
N ALA A 92 1.95 1.62 -15.12
CA ALA A 92 3.36 1.26 -14.97
C ALA A 92 3.92 1.66 -13.60
N ILE A 93 3.59 2.86 -13.11
CA ILE A 93 3.96 3.33 -11.77
C ILE A 93 3.31 2.45 -10.69
N GLY A 94 2.03 2.10 -10.85
CA GLY A 94 1.33 1.18 -9.95
C GLY A 94 2.02 -0.19 -9.88
N ALA A 95 2.35 -0.76 -11.03
CA ALA A 95 3.06 -2.04 -11.10
C ALA A 95 4.45 -1.98 -10.44
N TYR A 96 5.19 -0.89 -10.64
CA TYR A 96 6.51 -0.71 -10.03
C TYR A 96 6.45 -0.72 -8.50
N TYR A 97 5.61 0.13 -7.88
CA TYR A 97 5.51 0.22 -6.43
C TYR A 97 4.90 -1.02 -5.78
N ALA A 98 3.96 -1.69 -6.47
CA ALA A 98 3.43 -2.98 -6.03
C ALA A 98 4.51 -4.08 -5.98
N GLY A 99 5.50 -4.01 -6.86
CA GLY A 99 6.63 -4.95 -6.91
C GLY A 99 7.75 -4.65 -5.91
N LEU A 100 7.73 -3.51 -5.21
CA LEU A 100 8.76 -3.19 -4.22
C LEU A 100 8.61 -4.04 -2.97
N LYS A 101 9.75 -4.52 -2.46
CA LYS A 101 9.80 -5.31 -1.22
C LYS A 101 9.53 -4.44 -0.01
N VAL A 102 8.52 -4.81 0.78
CA VAL A 102 8.32 -4.27 2.13
C VAL A 102 9.10 -5.14 3.11
N PRO A 103 10.10 -4.60 3.84
CA PRO A 103 10.85 -5.37 4.82
C PRO A 103 9.94 -5.97 5.90
N ALA A 104 10.10 -7.25 6.18
CA ALA A 104 9.36 -7.89 7.26
C ALA A 104 9.85 -7.36 8.61
N LYS A 105 8.93 -6.98 9.50
CA LYS A 105 9.23 -6.45 10.84
C LYS A 105 8.25 -7.08 11.83
N PRO A 106 8.68 -7.53 13.03
CA PRO A 106 7.73 -8.00 14.04
C PRO A 106 6.79 -6.86 14.45
N GLU A 107 5.58 -7.20 14.88
CA GLU A 107 4.69 -6.22 15.53
C GLU A 107 5.31 -5.70 16.83
N PRO A 108 4.99 -4.47 17.25
CA PRO A 108 5.44 -3.95 18.54
C PRO A 108 4.93 -4.84 19.68
N GLN A 109 5.77 -5.02 20.70
CA GLN A 109 5.46 -5.82 21.88
C GLN A 109 5.66 -4.95 23.14
N PRO A 110 4.61 -4.74 23.96
CA PRO A 110 3.24 -5.20 23.77
C PRO A 110 2.56 -4.52 22.57
N LEU A 111 1.47 -5.13 22.07
CA LEU A 111 0.63 -4.48 21.06
C LEU A 111 0.05 -3.16 21.61
N PRO A 112 -0.18 -2.15 20.76
CA PRO A 112 -0.77 -0.89 21.18
C PRO A 112 -2.21 -1.12 21.65
N THR A 113 -2.59 -0.51 22.76
CA THR A 113 -3.92 -0.61 23.37
C THR A 113 -4.60 0.76 23.45
N GLY A 114 -5.85 0.80 23.92
CA GLY A 114 -6.63 2.02 24.12
C GLY A 114 -7.49 2.39 22.91
N LEU A 115 -8.00 3.62 22.90
CA LEU A 115 -9.06 4.08 21.99
C LEU A 115 -8.84 3.73 20.52
N GLY A 116 -7.60 3.89 20.02
CA GLY A 116 -7.28 3.60 18.62
C GLY A 116 -7.40 2.12 18.29
N ALA A 117 -6.87 1.25 19.17
CA ALA A 117 -6.96 -0.20 19.03
C ALA A 117 -8.42 -0.67 19.19
N ASP A 118 -9.15 -0.11 20.15
CA ASP A 118 -10.55 -0.47 20.39
C ASP A 118 -11.43 -0.17 19.17
N ILE A 119 -11.28 1.00 18.56
CA ILE A 119 -12.03 1.35 17.34
C ILE A 119 -11.57 0.52 16.14
N ALA A 120 -10.26 0.34 15.97
CA ALA A 120 -9.72 -0.42 14.85
C ALA A 120 -10.23 -1.87 14.82
N MET A 121 -10.25 -2.52 15.99
CA MET A 121 -10.53 -3.95 16.12
C MET A 121 -12.01 -4.25 16.41
N ASN A 122 -12.69 -3.39 17.18
CA ASN A 122 -14.05 -3.64 17.65
C ASN A 122 -15.08 -2.66 17.08
N GLY A 123 -14.65 -1.54 16.51
CA GLY A 123 -15.55 -0.46 16.08
C GLY A 123 -16.17 0.29 17.27
N ASP A 124 -17.26 1.01 17.01
CA ASP A 124 -18.07 1.71 18.01
C ASP A 124 -19.55 1.39 17.78
N TRP A 125 -19.90 0.11 17.89
CA TRP A 125 -21.27 -0.39 17.73
C TRP A 125 -22.19 -0.02 18.89
N GLY A 126 -21.62 0.17 20.09
CA GLY A 126 -22.37 0.51 21.31
C GLY A 126 -22.96 1.92 21.27
N ASN A 127 -22.37 2.81 20.48
CA ASN A 127 -22.91 4.12 20.19
C ASN A 127 -23.97 4.00 19.08
N LYS A 128 -25.23 3.96 19.50
CA LYS A 128 -26.41 3.83 18.62
C LYS A 128 -26.54 4.97 17.59
N THR A 129 -25.76 6.03 17.72
CA THR A 129 -25.74 7.18 16.81
C THR A 129 -24.65 7.06 15.75
N THR A 130 -23.50 6.47 16.07
CA THR A 130 -22.40 6.26 15.11
C THR A 130 -22.50 4.89 14.43
N GLY A 131 -22.71 3.79 15.14
CA GLY A 131 -22.77 2.44 14.55
C GLY A 131 -21.57 2.15 13.67
N LEU A 132 -20.37 2.45 14.17
CA LEU A 132 -19.13 2.38 13.40
C LEU A 132 -18.61 0.93 13.36
N PRO A 133 -18.46 0.30 12.19
CA PRO A 133 -17.82 -1.02 12.10
C PRO A 133 -16.33 -0.95 12.45
N SER A 134 -15.75 -2.10 12.81
CA SER A 134 -14.31 -2.19 13.00
C SER A 134 -13.58 -1.97 11.67
N CYS A 135 -12.47 -1.25 11.71
CA CYS A 135 -11.66 -0.97 10.54
C CYS A 135 -11.08 -2.26 9.94
N ASP A 136 -10.65 -3.19 10.79
CA ASP A 136 -10.05 -4.48 10.40
C ASP A 136 -11.05 -5.40 9.66
N SER A 137 -12.36 -5.20 9.83
CA SER A 137 -13.38 -5.99 9.12
C SER A 137 -13.33 -5.80 7.60
N CYS A 138 -12.77 -4.68 7.12
CA CYS A 138 -12.57 -4.41 5.70
C CYS A 138 -11.08 -4.35 5.33
N HIS A 139 -10.25 -3.71 6.16
CA HIS A 139 -8.82 -3.54 5.89
C HIS A 139 -7.96 -4.75 6.27
N GLY A 140 -8.58 -5.87 6.67
CA GLY A 140 -7.90 -7.09 7.06
C GLY A 140 -7.32 -7.01 8.48
N PRO A 141 -6.81 -8.14 9.00
CA PRO A 141 -6.28 -8.21 10.36
C PRO A 141 -5.11 -7.24 10.51
N TYR A 142 -5.16 -6.38 11.55
CA TYR A 142 -4.14 -5.36 11.81
C TYR A 142 -3.97 -4.34 10.67
N GLY A 143 -4.94 -4.24 9.75
CA GLY A 143 -4.90 -3.29 8.65
C GLY A 143 -3.85 -3.59 7.58
N ILE A 144 -3.49 -4.86 7.36
CA ILE A 144 -2.54 -5.27 6.31
C ILE A 144 -3.06 -5.11 4.87
N GLY A 145 -4.36 -4.86 4.71
CA GLY A 145 -5.04 -4.69 3.43
C GLY A 145 -5.58 -6.00 2.84
N VAL A 146 -6.58 -5.85 1.97
CA VAL A 146 -7.23 -6.93 1.21
C VAL A 146 -7.43 -6.45 -0.23
N GLY A 147 -6.73 -7.06 -1.17
CA GLY A 147 -6.90 -6.77 -2.61
C GLY A 147 -6.55 -5.33 -2.99
N ALA A 148 -7.28 -4.80 -3.98
CA ALA A 148 -7.14 -3.41 -4.44
C ALA A 148 -8.13 -2.46 -3.74
N GLU A 149 -9.20 -3.04 -3.20
CA GLU A 149 -10.37 -2.38 -2.66
C GLU A 149 -10.08 -1.82 -1.26
N PHE A 150 -9.36 -2.59 -0.44
CA PHE A 150 -9.06 -2.24 0.93
C PHE A 150 -7.55 -2.12 1.13
N PRO A 151 -6.97 -0.93 0.96
CA PRO A 151 -5.53 -0.75 1.03
C PRO A 151 -4.99 -1.00 2.44
N ARG A 152 -3.69 -1.35 2.51
CA ARG A 152 -2.94 -1.44 3.76
C ARG A 152 -2.94 -0.10 4.51
N LEU A 153 -3.28 -0.15 5.79
CA LEU A 153 -3.19 0.94 6.76
C LEU A 153 -1.94 0.82 7.64
N ALA A 154 -1.57 -0.41 8.01
CA ALA A 154 -0.45 -0.71 8.90
C ALA A 154 0.86 -0.08 8.39
N GLY A 155 1.58 0.61 9.26
CA GLY A 155 2.87 1.25 8.95
C GLY A 155 2.79 2.43 7.99
N GLN A 156 1.59 2.97 7.71
CA GLN A 156 1.47 4.28 7.05
C GLN A 156 1.77 5.43 8.04
N PRO A 157 2.25 6.59 7.58
CA PRO A 157 2.46 7.73 8.46
C PRO A 157 1.17 8.17 9.15
N LYS A 158 1.23 8.42 10.47
CA LYS A 158 0.08 8.86 11.26
C LYS A 158 -0.60 10.09 10.66
N ALA A 159 0.19 11.12 10.32
CA ALA A 159 -0.33 12.35 9.75
C ALA A 159 -1.06 12.10 8.43
N TYR A 160 -0.49 11.26 7.55
CA TYR A 160 -1.13 10.88 6.30
C TYR A 160 -2.49 10.21 6.54
N LEU A 161 -2.56 9.22 7.44
CA LEU A 161 -3.80 8.51 7.77
C LEU A 161 -4.87 9.45 8.32
N ALA A 162 -4.51 10.31 9.27
CA ALA A 162 -5.40 11.31 9.82
C ALA A 162 -5.91 12.29 8.74
N ASP A 163 -5.01 12.77 7.88
CA ASP A 163 -5.36 13.66 6.77
C ASP A 163 -6.32 12.99 5.78
N GLN A 164 -6.22 11.68 5.56
CA GLN A 164 -7.16 10.97 4.69
C GLN A 164 -8.57 10.92 5.29
N LEU A 165 -8.68 10.57 6.57
CA LEU A 165 -9.95 10.56 7.29
C LEU A 165 -10.61 11.95 7.29
N ILE A 166 -9.82 12.99 7.59
CA ILE A 166 -10.28 14.38 7.56
C ILE A 166 -10.67 14.81 6.13
N ALA A 167 -9.92 14.36 5.11
CA ALA A 167 -10.24 14.70 3.73
C ALA A 167 -11.60 14.15 3.30
N TRP A 168 -11.97 12.95 3.74
CA TRP A 168 -13.31 12.40 3.55
C TRP A 168 -14.37 13.18 4.34
N GLN A 169 -14.12 13.50 5.61
CA GLN A 169 -15.04 14.32 6.43
C GLN A 169 -15.34 15.68 5.77
N LYS A 170 -14.32 16.29 5.15
CA LYS A 170 -14.43 17.57 4.43
C LYS A 170 -14.91 17.44 2.98
N GLY A 171 -15.12 16.22 2.48
CA GLY A 171 -15.48 15.98 1.08
C GLY A 171 -14.39 16.36 0.07
N THR A 172 -13.14 16.52 0.50
CA THR A 172 -11.99 16.77 -0.42
C THR A 172 -11.38 15.47 -0.96
N ARG A 173 -11.83 14.33 -0.43
CA ARG A 173 -11.64 13.00 -1.00
C ARG A 173 -13.02 12.35 -1.19
N LYS A 174 -13.32 11.96 -2.43
CA LYS A 174 -14.62 11.41 -2.87
C LYS A 174 -14.46 10.17 -3.76
N ASN A 175 -13.28 9.57 -3.76
CA ASN A 175 -12.92 8.46 -4.64
C ASN A 175 -13.13 7.08 -4.00
N ASP A 176 -14.01 7.00 -3.00
CA ASP A 176 -14.37 5.77 -2.28
C ASP A 176 -15.62 5.12 -2.89
N PRO A 177 -15.54 3.85 -3.33
CA PRO A 177 -16.69 3.10 -3.82
C PRO A 177 -17.82 3.07 -2.81
N LEU A 178 -19.07 3.26 -3.28
CA LEU A 178 -20.29 3.22 -2.47
C LEU A 178 -20.27 4.12 -1.21
N HIS A 179 -19.43 5.17 -1.21
CA HIS A 179 -19.25 6.07 -0.07
C HIS A 179 -18.81 5.38 1.23
N LEU A 180 -18.14 4.22 1.14
CA LEU A 180 -17.77 3.43 2.32
C LEU A 180 -16.91 4.25 3.30
N MET A 181 -15.80 4.81 2.83
CA MET A 181 -14.87 5.53 3.71
C MET A 181 -15.38 6.91 4.11
N SER A 182 -16.13 7.60 3.26
CA SER A 182 -16.78 8.86 3.63
C SER A 182 -17.83 8.67 4.72
N ASN A 183 -18.61 7.58 4.67
CA ASN A 183 -19.55 7.22 5.73
C ASN A 183 -18.85 6.77 7.02
N VAL A 184 -17.75 6.03 6.94
CA VAL A 184 -16.94 5.64 8.11
C VAL A 184 -16.31 6.89 8.75
N ALA A 185 -15.66 7.73 7.95
CA ALA A 185 -14.93 8.90 8.46
C ALA A 185 -15.87 9.93 9.10
N SER A 186 -17.08 10.13 8.58
CA SER A 186 -18.06 11.07 9.14
C SER A 186 -18.53 10.72 10.55
N LYS A 187 -18.37 9.46 10.97
CA LYS A 187 -18.75 8.96 12.30
C LYS A 187 -17.65 9.12 13.35
N LEU A 188 -16.42 9.43 12.94
CA LEU A 188 -15.27 9.57 13.83
C LEU A 188 -15.19 11.00 14.39
N SER A 189 -15.02 11.12 15.70
CA SER A 189 -14.59 12.38 16.32
C SER A 189 -13.13 12.69 16.00
N ALA A 190 -12.70 13.94 16.21
CA ALA A 190 -11.31 14.34 16.00
C ALA A 190 -10.32 13.51 16.84
N ALA A 191 -10.67 13.19 18.09
CA ALA A 191 -9.86 12.33 18.96
C ALA A 191 -9.76 10.90 18.41
N GLN A 192 -10.88 10.36 17.90
CA GLN A 192 -10.90 9.02 17.31
C GLN A 192 -10.07 8.95 16.03
N VAL A 193 -10.16 9.96 15.14
CA VAL A 193 -9.31 10.07 13.94
C VAL A 193 -7.81 9.99 14.31
N GLN A 194 -7.38 10.77 15.30
CA GLN A 194 -5.98 10.78 15.72
C GLN A 194 -5.57 9.45 16.38
N ALA A 195 -6.48 8.83 17.13
CA ALA A 195 -6.23 7.57 17.82
C ALA A 195 -6.06 6.40 16.82
N VAL A 196 -6.98 6.23 15.86
CA VAL A 196 -6.88 5.15 14.86
C VAL A 196 -5.69 5.35 13.91
N ALA A 197 -5.40 6.60 13.53
CA ALA A 197 -4.22 6.91 12.73
C ALA A 197 -2.93 6.57 13.47
N GLY A 198 -2.86 6.87 14.78
CA GLY A 198 -1.72 6.50 15.62
C GLY A 198 -1.56 4.99 15.79
N TYR A 199 -2.68 4.29 15.98
CA TYR A 199 -2.70 2.83 16.08
C TYR A 199 -2.07 2.19 14.84
N TYR A 200 -2.64 2.41 13.64
CA TYR A 200 -2.12 1.80 12.41
C TYR A 200 -0.71 2.24 12.05
N ALA A 201 -0.33 3.48 12.36
CA ALA A 201 1.04 3.95 12.14
C ALA A 201 2.08 3.23 13.00
N SER A 202 1.68 2.74 14.18
CA SER A 202 2.56 1.98 15.07
C SER A 202 2.73 0.52 14.70
N LEU A 203 1.83 -0.02 13.87
CA LEU A 203 1.86 -1.41 13.41
C LEU A 203 2.85 -1.61 12.26
N SER A 204 3.30 -2.86 12.10
CA SER A 204 4.23 -3.24 11.05
C SER A 204 3.54 -3.34 9.68
N ALA A 205 4.13 -2.70 8.66
CA ALA A 205 3.64 -2.77 7.28
C ALA A 205 3.71 -4.17 6.65
N ASN A 206 4.56 -5.04 7.20
CA ASN A 206 4.71 -6.44 6.80
C ASN A 206 5.11 -7.26 8.04
N PRO A 207 4.13 -7.67 8.87
CA PRO A 207 4.41 -8.39 10.09
C PRO A 207 4.98 -9.78 9.80
N THR A 208 6.02 -10.19 10.53
CA THR A 208 6.59 -11.55 10.42
C THR A 208 5.62 -12.64 10.86
N HIS A 209 4.66 -12.29 11.71
CA HIS A 209 3.55 -13.10 12.16
C HIS A 209 2.38 -12.18 12.53
N LEU A 210 1.16 -12.57 12.20
CA LEU A 210 -0.03 -11.86 12.68
C LEU A 210 -0.32 -12.33 14.12
N PRO A 211 -0.40 -11.42 15.10
CA PRO A 211 -0.75 -11.81 16.46
C PRO A 211 -2.15 -12.43 16.51
N LYS A 212 -2.33 -13.46 17.35
CA LYS A 212 -3.61 -14.13 17.52
C LYS A 212 -4.54 -13.31 18.41
N PRO A 213 -5.88 -13.43 18.23
CA PRO A 213 -6.84 -12.88 19.18
C PRO A 213 -6.52 -13.37 20.60
N GLY A 214 -6.17 -12.44 21.49
CA GLY A 214 -5.76 -12.74 22.88
C GLY A 214 -4.35 -12.27 23.26
N ASP A 215 -3.45 -12.07 22.28
CA ASP A 215 -2.05 -11.69 22.53
C ASP A 215 -1.90 -10.25 23.09
N ALA A 216 -2.92 -9.40 22.92
CA ALA A 216 -2.97 -8.04 23.47
C ALA A 216 -3.16 -8.00 25.00
N LYS A 217 -3.59 -9.09 25.63
CA LYS A 217 -3.67 -9.19 27.09
C LYS A 217 -2.32 -9.71 27.60
N GLY A 218 -1.39 -8.78 27.79
CA GLY A 218 -0.03 -9.03 28.25
C GLY A 218 0.05 -10.19 29.25
N GLY A 219 0.75 -11.25 28.85
CA GLY A 219 0.98 -12.42 29.68
C GLY A 219 1.69 -12.03 30.96
N LYS A 220 0.96 -12.00 32.07
CA LYS A 220 1.54 -12.31 33.37
C LYS A 220 1.67 -13.83 33.42
N LYS A 221 2.90 -14.32 33.25
CA LYS A 221 3.29 -15.57 33.91
C LYS A 221 3.62 -15.24 35.36
#